data_AF-R7YCS2-F1
#
_entry.id   AF-R7YCS2-F1
#
_cell.length_a   1.000
_cell.length_b   1.000
_cell.length_c   1.000
_cell.angle_alpha   90.00
_cell.angle_beta   90.00
_cell.angle_gamma   90.00
#
_symmetry.space_group_name_H-M   'P 1'
#
loop_
_entity.id
_entity.type
_entity.pdbx_description
1 polymer ?
#
loop_
_entity_poly.entity_id
_entity_poly.type
_entity_poly.pdbx_seq_one_letter_code
_entity_poly.pdbx_strand_id
1 'polypeptide(L)'
;MTDVRAVDVFPLIEGNGCVDFVLNVPGNGRFMGDALARLTESHIGWGGLGDAMRALRDCDVLGDYEERELKFVMRGLRQHQRVTKLEVVDDHRLRVSRQGVPDLVIFIGSMYQPTAESVREASDRYGMFDIFAATNPNSDPTTEAIQAATSLGVRLLKWGPTLATLNE
;
A
#
# COMPACT_ATOMS: atom_id res chain seq x y z
N MET A 1 -10.72 4.65 13.69
CA MET A 1 -10.16 3.94 12.51
C MET A 1 -10.50 2.47 12.68
N THR A 2 -10.94 1.81 11.62
CA THR A 2 -11.27 0.37 11.67
C THR A 2 -10.23 -0.37 10.86
N ASP A 3 -9.30 -1.02 11.54
CA ASP A 3 -8.35 -1.96 10.92
C ASP A 3 -9.11 -3.25 10.60
N VAL A 4 -9.04 -3.71 9.36
CA VAL A 4 -9.50 -5.04 8.95
C VAL A 4 -8.32 -6.00 9.07
N ARG A 5 -8.42 -6.95 9.99
CA ARG A 5 -7.38 -7.93 10.35
C ARG A 5 -7.77 -9.34 9.93
N ALA A 6 -6.86 -10.29 10.10
CA ALA A 6 -7.12 -11.69 9.74
C ALA A 6 -8.38 -12.26 10.42
N VAL A 7 -8.60 -11.90 11.69
CA VAL A 7 -9.79 -12.27 12.47
C VAL A 7 -11.11 -11.81 11.83
N ASP A 8 -11.11 -10.68 11.13
CA ASP A 8 -12.32 -10.12 10.52
C ASP A 8 -12.66 -10.83 9.20
N VAL A 9 -11.65 -11.37 8.50
CA VAL A 9 -11.82 -12.04 7.21
C VAL A 9 -11.95 -13.56 7.32
N PHE A 10 -11.47 -14.18 8.40
CA PHE A 10 -11.57 -15.63 8.58
C PHE A 10 -13.00 -16.18 8.44
N PRO A 11 -14.05 -15.58 9.03
CA PRO A 11 -15.41 -16.10 8.87
C PRO A 11 -15.92 -16.05 7.43
N LEU A 12 -15.36 -15.15 6.60
CA LEU A 12 -15.69 -15.01 5.18
C LEU A 12 -15.01 -16.09 4.34
N ILE A 13 -13.81 -16.51 4.75
CA ILE A 13 -13.00 -17.54 4.06
C ILE A 13 -13.47 -18.95 4.44
N GLU A 14 -13.68 -19.21 5.74
CA GLU A 14 -14.02 -20.53 6.27
C GLU A 14 -15.52 -20.84 6.22
N GLY A 15 -16.34 -19.84 5.92
CA GLY A 15 -17.78 -20.00 5.80
C GLY A 15 -18.19 -20.88 4.61
N ASN A 16 -19.42 -21.39 4.65
CA ASN A 16 -19.99 -22.17 3.53
C ASN A 16 -20.33 -21.30 2.29
N GLY A 17 -20.01 -20.00 2.31
CA GLY A 17 -20.23 -19.09 1.19
C GLY A 17 -18.97 -18.99 0.34
N CYS A 18 -19.12 -19.09 -0.99
CA CYS A 18 -18.03 -18.74 -1.90
C CYS A 18 -17.90 -17.22 -1.95
N VAL A 19 -16.89 -16.67 -1.27
CA VAL A 19 -16.55 -15.25 -1.30
C VAL A 19 -15.43 -15.03 -2.30
N ASP A 20 -15.70 -14.29 -3.38
CA ASP A 20 -14.68 -13.99 -4.41
C ASP A 20 -14.03 -12.61 -4.20
N PHE A 21 -14.65 -11.72 -3.41
CA PHE A 21 -14.14 -10.37 -3.14
C PHE A 21 -14.57 -9.85 -1.77
N VAL A 22 -13.64 -9.24 -1.03
CA VAL A 22 -13.90 -8.58 0.26
C VAL A 22 -13.77 -7.07 0.14
N LEU A 23 -14.87 -6.39 0.43
CA LEU A 23 -14.98 -4.94 0.35
C LEU A 23 -14.82 -4.29 1.72
N ASN A 24 -13.94 -3.30 1.83
CA ASN A 24 -13.95 -2.37 2.96
C ASN A 24 -14.78 -1.12 2.60
N VAL A 25 -15.95 -0.98 3.24
CA VAL A 25 -16.93 0.09 2.95
C VAL A 25 -16.55 1.43 3.60
N PRO A 26 -16.14 1.50 4.88
CA PRO A 26 -15.69 2.76 5.47
C PRO A 26 -14.48 3.34 4.73
N GLY A 27 -14.57 4.60 4.27
CA GLY A 27 -13.44 5.28 3.60
C GLY A 27 -12.21 5.49 4.49
N ASN A 28 -12.39 5.42 5.81
CA ASN A 28 -11.30 5.46 6.81
C ASN A 28 -10.87 4.07 7.30
N GLY A 29 -11.46 2.99 6.79
CA GLY A 29 -11.00 1.64 7.09
C GLY A 29 -9.67 1.35 6.39
N ARG A 30 -8.96 0.32 6.85
CA ARG A 30 -7.68 -0.09 6.30
C ARG A 30 -7.52 -1.59 6.39
N PHE A 31 -7.10 -2.26 5.33
CA PHE A 31 -6.68 -3.65 5.43
C PHE A 31 -5.27 -3.75 6.00
N MET A 32 -5.12 -4.56 7.03
CA MET A 32 -3.82 -4.88 7.61
C MET A 32 -3.16 -6.04 6.85
N GLY A 33 -1.82 -6.11 6.90
CA GLY A 33 -1.04 -7.09 6.16
C GLY A 33 -1.42 -8.55 6.45
N ASP A 34 -1.87 -8.85 7.67
CA ASP A 34 -2.36 -10.18 8.05
C ASP A 34 -3.68 -10.54 7.34
N ALA A 35 -4.63 -9.61 7.23
CA ALA A 35 -5.84 -9.81 6.43
C ALA A 35 -5.51 -10.00 4.96
N LEU A 36 -4.65 -9.14 4.41
CA LEU A 36 -4.24 -9.19 3.01
C LEU A 36 -3.53 -10.51 2.65
N ALA A 37 -2.67 -11.01 3.54
CA ALA A 37 -2.02 -12.30 3.36
C ALA A 37 -3.06 -13.43 3.26
N ARG A 38 -4.07 -13.45 4.15
CA ARG A 38 -5.13 -14.48 4.13
C ARG A 38 -5.99 -14.41 2.88
N LEU A 39 -6.42 -13.23 2.48
CA LEU A 39 -7.23 -13.04 1.27
C LEU A 39 -6.44 -13.48 0.02
N THR A 40 -5.14 -13.14 -0.04
CA THR A 40 -4.26 -13.57 -1.14
C THR A 40 -4.06 -15.09 -1.18
N GLU A 41 -3.82 -15.72 -0.02
CA GLU A 41 -3.67 -17.19 0.11
C GLU A 41 -4.94 -17.94 -0.34
N SER A 42 -6.11 -17.37 -0.07
CA SER A 42 -7.41 -17.93 -0.46
C SER A 42 -7.88 -17.52 -1.85
N HIS A 43 -7.07 -16.76 -2.60
CA HIS A 43 -7.43 -16.25 -3.93
C HIS A 43 -8.71 -15.40 -3.94
N ILE A 44 -8.85 -14.52 -2.94
CA ILE A 44 -9.99 -13.62 -2.78
C ILE A 44 -9.53 -12.18 -3.04
N GLY A 45 -10.24 -11.49 -3.94
CA GLY A 45 -9.95 -10.10 -4.27
C GLY A 45 -10.31 -9.17 -3.11
N TRP A 46 -9.72 -7.98 -3.07
CA TRP A 46 -9.96 -7.04 -1.98
C TRP A 46 -9.81 -5.58 -2.41
N GLY A 47 -10.44 -4.68 -1.66
CA GLY A 47 -10.27 -3.24 -1.87
C GLY A 47 -11.48 -2.42 -1.42
N GLY A 48 -11.55 -1.19 -1.92
CA GLY A 48 -12.70 -0.31 -1.76
C GLY A 48 -13.75 -0.53 -2.86
N LEU A 49 -14.82 0.26 -2.84
CA LEU A 49 -15.94 0.09 -3.79
C LEU A 49 -15.48 0.33 -5.24
N GLY A 50 -14.58 1.28 -5.45
CA GLY A 50 -13.99 1.54 -6.76
C GLY A 50 -13.18 0.34 -7.28
N ASP A 51 -12.56 -0.42 -6.38
CA ASP A 51 -11.75 -1.59 -6.72
C ASP A 51 -12.63 -2.79 -7.06
N ALA A 52 -13.69 -3.03 -6.27
CA ALA A 52 -14.70 -4.03 -6.60
C ALA A 52 -15.35 -3.78 -7.98
N MET A 53 -15.71 -2.53 -8.27
CA MET A 53 -16.26 -2.15 -9.58
C MET A 53 -15.25 -2.32 -10.73
N ARG A 54 -13.96 -2.17 -10.46
CA ARG A 54 -12.90 -2.46 -11.45
C ARG A 54 -12.72 -3.95 -11.63
N ALA A 55 -12.69 -4.74 -10.55
CA ALA A 55 -12.58 -6.19 -10.60
C ALA A 55 -13.73 -6.80 -11.43
N LEU A 56 -14.97 -6.38 -11.17
CA LEU A 56 -16.16 -6.82 -11.93
C LEU A 56 -16.10 -6.47 -13.42
N ARG A 57 -15.35 -5.43 -13.81
CA ARG A 57 -15.24 -4.99 -15.20
C ARG A 57 -14.03 -5.60 -15.91
N ASP A 58 -12.91 -5.73 -15.20
CA ASP A 58 -11.60 -6.00 -15.78
C ASP A 58 -11.14 -7.47 -15.56
N CYS A 59 -11.83 -8.25 -14.73
CA CYS A 59 -11.45 -9.62 -14.35
C CYS A 59 -12.58 -10.63 -14.57
N ASP A 60 -12.26 -11.81 -15.10
CA ASP A 60 -13.18 -12.96 -15.16
C ASP A 60 -13.31 -13.65 -13.79
N VAL A 61 -12.21 -13.67 -13.02
CA VAL A 61 -12.14 -14.18 -11.64
C VAL A 61 -11.77 -13.00 -10.73
N LEU A 62 -12.65 -12.65 -9.78
CA LEU A 62 -12.43 -11.46 -8.94
C LEU A 62 -11.19 -11.57 -8.04
N GLY A 63 -10.79 -12.80 -7.70
CA GLY A 63 -9.55 -13.12 -7.00
C GLY A 63 -8.26 -12.70 -7.71
N ASP A 64 -8.30 -12.50 -9.04
CA ASP A 64 -7.16 -12.02 -9.83
C ASP A 64 -6.95 -10.50 -9.73
N TYR A 65 -7.88 -9.78 -9.11
CA TYR A 65 -7.77 -8.34 -8.95
C TYR A 65 -6.63 -7.98 -7.97
N GLU A 66 -5.73 -7.13 -8.43
CA GLU A 66 -4.71 -6.48 -7.61
C GLU A 66 -4.95 -4.97 -7.63
N GLU A 67 -4.90 -4.32 -6.47
CA GLU A 67 -4.91 -2.86 -6.37
C GLU A 67 -3.76 -2.30 -7.21
N ARG A 68 -4.07 -1.33 -8.08
CA ARG A 68 -3.19 -0.94 -9.19
C ARG A 68 -1.90 -0.30 -8.69
N GLU A 69 -1.99 0.52 -7.66
CA GLU A 69 -0.83 1.23 -7.13
C GLU A 69 0.10 0.26 -6.39
N LEU A 70 -0.45 -0.61 -5.56
CA LEU A 70 0.26 -1.68 -4.89
C LEU A 70 0.93 -2.61 -5.91
N LYS A 71 0.22 -3.04 -6.95
CA LYS A 71 0.77 -3.86 -8.04
C LYS A 71 1.94 -3.16 -8.73
N PHE A 72 1.79 -1.88 -9.05
CA PHE A 72 2.84 -1.08 -9.69
C PHE A 72 4.09 -0.98 -8.80
N VAL A 73 3.92 -0.60 -7.53
CA VAL A 73 5.01 -0.46 -6.56
C VAL A 73 5.70 -1.80 -6.31
N MET A 74 4.94 -2.85 -6.00
CA MET A 74 5.46 -4.20 -5.77
C MET A 74 6.28 -4.70 -6.96
N ARG A 75 5.82 -4.46 -8.20
CA ARG A 75 6.58 -4.82 -9.41
C ARG A 75 7.93 -4.11 -9.45
N GLY A 76 7.97 -2.80 -9.25
CA GLY A 76 9.22 -2.05 -9.29
C GLY A 76 10.19 -2.42 -8.17
N LEU A 77 9.68 -2.68 -6.96
CA LEU A 77 10.51 -3.15 -5.84
C LEU A 77 11.08 -4.55 -6.10
N ARG A 78 10.28 -5.49 -6.59
CA ARG A 78 10.73 -6.87 -6.91
C ARG A 78 11.81 -6.90 -8.00
N GLN A 79 11.82 -5.92 -8.90
CA GLN A 79 12.82 -5.80 -9.96
C GLN A 79 14.13 -5.16 -9.47
N HIS A 80 14.14 -4.56 -8.28
CA HIS A 80 15.32 -3.88 -7.76
C HIS A 80 16.30 -4.88 -7.12
N GLN A 81 17.54 -4.93 -7.60
CA GLN A 81 18.53 -5.96 -7.24
C GLN A 81 18.86 -6.05 -5.75
N ARG A 82 18.74 -4.94 -5.00
CA ARG A 82 19.01 -4.93 -3.55
C ARG A 82 17.85 -5.39 -2.69
N VAL A 83 16.63 -5.50 -3.24
CA VAL A 83 15.45 -5.93 -2.48
C VAL A 83 15.50 -7.44 -2.33
N THR A 84 15.47 -7.90 -1.09
CA THR A 84 15.56 -9.34 -0.74
C THR A 84 14.21 -9.89 -0.25
N LYS A 85 13.39 -9.03 0.35
CA LYS A 85 12.05 -9.38 0.84
C LYS A 85 11.13 -8.17 0.77
N LEU A 86 9.86 -8.44 0.52
CA LEU A 86 8.77 -7.47 0.63
C LEU A 86 7.70 -8.05 1.54
N GLU A 87 7.25 -7.25 2.51
CA GLU A 87 6.12 -7.58 3.37
C GLU A 87 5.10 -6.45 3.30
N VAL A 88 3.85 -6.79 3.07
CA VAL A 88 2.75 -5.83 3.16
C VAL A 88 2.45 -5.59 4.64
N VAL A 89 2.59 -4.35 5.10
CA VAL A 89 2.29 -3.96 6.48
C VAL A 89 0.80 -3.65 6.61
N ASP A 90 0.26 -2.94 5.63
CA ASP A 90 -1.15 -2.63 5.41
C ASP A 90 -1.36 -2.22 3.93
N ASP A 91 -2.58 -1.85 3.56
CA ASP A 91 -2.94 -1.47 2.19
C ASP A 91 -2.20 -0.26 1.60
N HIS A 92 -1.42 0.50 2.39
CA HIS A 92 -0.59 1.61 1.90
C HIS A 92 0.90 1.47 2.24
N ARG A 93 1.30 0.53 3.12
CA ARG A 93 2.68 0.42 3.58
C ARG A 93 3.31 -0.92 3.27
N LEU A 94 4.55 -0.85 2.79
CA LEU A 94 5.40 -2.01 2.51
C LEU A 94 6.67 -1.94 3.35
N ARG A 95 6.99 -3.02 4.06
CA ARG A 95 8.34 -3.21 4.59
C ARG A 95 9.21 -3.83 3.50
N VAL A 96 10.35 -3.20 3.27
CA VAL A 96 11.33 -3.57 2.25
C VAL A 96 12.62 -3.98 2.94
N SER A 97 12.93 -5.27 2.90
CA SER A 97 14.22 -5.77 3.40
C SER A 97 15.25 -5.76 2.28
N ARG A 98 16.44 -5.26 2.59
CA ARG A 98 17.47 -4.93 1.59
C ARG A 98 18.80 -5.57 1.94
N GLN A 99 19.58 -5.92 0.92
CA GLN A 99 20.87 -6.58 1.14
C GLN A 99 21.89 -5.63 1.79
N GLY A 100 22.36 -6.01 2.99
CA GLY A 100 23.48 -5.36 3.68
C GLY A 100 23.18 -3.96 4.23
N VAL A 101 21.92 -3.52 4.23
CA VAL A 101 21.47 -2.23 4.77
C VAL A 101 20.16 -2.41 5.54
N PRO A 102 19.80 -1.50 6.47
CA PRO A 102 18.58 -1.62 7.26
C PRO A 102 17.30 -1.70 6.43
N ASP A 103 16.30 -2.39 6.96
CA ASP A 103 14.95 -2.41 6.41
C ASP A 103 14.34 -1.01 6.42
N LEU A 104 13.46 -0.73 5.45
CA LEU A 104 12.69 0.50 5.37
C LEU A 104 11.21 0.19 5.23
N VAL A 105 10.35 1.08 5.71
CA VAL A 105 8.93 1.10 5.47
C VAL A 105 8.60 2.21 4.47
N ILE A 106 8.02 1.84 3.34
CA ILE A 106 7.57 2.75 2.29
C ILE A 106 6.06 2.91 2.38
N PHE A 107 5.59 4.15 2.47
CA PHE A 107 4.19 4.52 2.27
C PHE A 107 3.92 4.85 0.80
N ILE A 108 2.88 4.26 0.22
CA ILE A 108 2.45 4.43 -1.17
C ILE A 108 1.51 5.63 -1.27
N GLY A 109 2.01 6.74 -1.82
CA GLY A 109 1.26 7.97 -2.02
C GLY A 109 0.61 8.04 -3.39
N SER A 110 -0.59 7.45 -3.53
CA SER A 110 -1.36 7.36 -4.78
C SER A 110 -2.13 8.63 -5.17
N MET A 111 -2.04 9.70 -4.37
CA MET A 111 -2.77 10.94 -4.61
C MET A 111 -2.20 11.74 -5.79
N TYR A 112 -3.04 12.61 -6.35
CA TYR A 112 -2.64 13.42 -7.51
C TYR A 112 -1.40 14.26 -7.20
N GLN A 113 -1.39 15.05 -6.12
CA GLN A 113 -0.24 15.84 -5.68
C GLN A 113 -0.09 15.72 -4.16
N PRO A 114 1.09 15.32 -3.64
CA PRO A 114 1.32 15.34 -2.19
C PRO A 114 1.34 16.76 -1.63
N THR A 115 0.58 16.99 -0.56
CA THR A 115 0.50 18.25 0.19
C THR A 115 1.01 18.05 1.63
N ALA A 116 1.24 19.14 2.36
CA ALA A 116 1.57 19.05 3.78
C ALA A 116 0.49 18.32 4.61
N GLU A 117 -0.77 18.49 4.25
CA GLU A 117 -1.90 17.80 4.89
C GLU A 117 -1.86 16.29 4.60
N SER A 118 -1.70 15.88 3.34
CA SER A 118 -1.66 14.46 2.99
C SER A 118 -0.52 13.71 3.68
N VAL A 119 0.63 14.37 3.89
CA VAL A 119 1.77 13.79 4.64
C VAL A 119 1.44 13.60 6.11
N ARG A 120 0.83 14.60 6.76
CA ARG A 120 0.43 14.51 8.17
C ARG A 120 -0.66 13.46 8.36
N GLU A 121 -1.69 13.48 7.51
CA GLU A 121 -2.75 12.47 7.52
C GLU A 121 -2.20 11.06 7.33
N ALA A 122 -1.23 10.87 6.43
CA ALA A 122 -0.58 9.59 6.25
C ALA A 122 0.14 9.14 7.53
N SER A 123 0.90 10.04 8.17
CA SER A 123 1.60 9.75 9.43
C SER A 123 0.63 9.43 10.58
N ASP A 124 -0.41 10.24 10.75
CA ASP A 124 -1.41 10.09 11.81
C ASP A 124 -2.24 8.82 11.63
N ARG A 125 -2.62 8.50 10.39
CA ARG A 125 -3.48 7.35 10.08
C ARG A 125 -2.71 6.04 10.03
N TYR A 126 -1.57 6.03 9.35
CA TYR A 126 -0.86 4.79 9.09
C TYR A 126 0.24 4.51 10.11
N GLY A 127 0.71 5.54 10.82
CA GLY A 127 1.82 5.45 11.75
C GLY A 127 3.16 5.71 11.06
N MET A 128 4.26 5.27 11.65
CA MET A 128 5.61 5.55 11.15
C MET A 128 5.91 4.83 9.83
N PHE A 129 6.65 5.52 8.97
CA PHE A 129 7.27 5.02 7.73
C PHE A 129 8.49 5.91 7.40
N ASP A 130 9.45 5.37 6.67
CA ASP A 130 10.71 6.07 6.38
C ASP A 130 10.63 6.91 5.08
N ILE A 131 9.84 6.43 4.11
CA ILE A 131 9.68 7.06 2.80
C ILE A 131 8.20 7.23 2.47
N PHE A 132 7.81 8.44 2.10
CA PHE A 132 6.57 8.69 1.39
C PHE A 132 6.87 8.66 -0.12
N ALA A 133 6.44 7.61 -0.81
CA ALA A 133 6.66 7.43 -2.23
C ALA A 133 5.49 8.04 -3.02
N ALA A 134 5.70 9.22 -3.60
CA ALA A 134 4.77 9.83 -4.54
C ALA A 134 4.86 9.10 -5.88
N THR A 135 3.83 8.31 -6.20
CA THR A 135 3.85 7.41 -7.36
C THR A 135 3.31 8.04 -8.63
N ASN A 136 2.47 9.08 -8.53
CA ASN A 136 1.99 9.82 -9.70
C ASN A 136 3.14 10.56 -10.40
N PRO A 137 3.50 10.22 -11.66
CA PRO A 137 4.58 10.88 -12.36
C PRO A 137 4.25 12.33 -12.77
N ASN A 138 2.95 12.65 -12.88
CA ASN A 138 2.44 13.90 -13.46
C ASN A 138 2.41 15.08 -12.50
N SER A 139 2.85 14.88 -11.25
CA SER A 139 2.92 15.95 -10.25
C SER A 139 4.22 15.88 -9.47
N ASP A 140 4.54 17.01 -8.85
CA ASP A 140 5.62 17.10 -7.88
C ASP A 140 5.02 17.40 -6.50
N PRO A 141 5.58 16.82 -5.41
CA PRO A 141 5.23 17.23 -4.06
C PRO A 141 5.36 18.74 -3.86
N THR A 142 4.45 19.36 -3.11
CA THR A 142 4.61 20.78 -2.79
C THR A 142 5.81 21.00 -1.86
N THR A 143 6.35 22.23 -1.85
CA THR A 143 7.44 22.59 -0.93
C THR A 143 7.05 22.36 0.53
N GLU A 144 5.81 22.70 0.88
CA GLU A 144 5.25 22.51 2.23
C GLU A 144 5.13 21.01 2.57
N ALA A 145 4.82 20.16 1.59
CA ALA A 145 4.79 18.71 1.78
C ALA A 145 6.18 18.16 2.13
N ILE A 146 7.22 18.62 1.43
CA ILE A 146 8.61 18.21 1.68
C ILE A 146 9.05 18.68 3.08
N GLN A 147 8.71 19.91 3.47
CA GLN A 147 8.99 20.45 4.81
C GLN A 147 8.26 19.67 5.90
N ALA A 148 6.99 19.34 5.70
CA ALA A 148 6.20 18.53 6.63
C ALA A 148 6.80 17.13 6.82
N ALA A 149 7.17 16.46 5.72
CA ALA A 149 7.80 15.15 5.76
C ALA A 149 9.14 15.20 6.51
N THR A 150 9.98 16.19 6.20
CA THR A 150 11.28 16.39 6.88
C THR A 150 11.12 16.58 8.38
N SER A 151 10.11 17.35 8.80
CA SER A 151 9.81 17.58 10.23
C SER A 151 9.35 16.32 10.97
N LEU A 152 8.82 15.34 10.24
CA LEU A 152 8.43 14.03 10.75
C LEU A 152 9.55 12.97 10.64
N GLY A 153 10.73 13.35 10.13
CA GLY A 153 11.83 12.41 9.87
C GLY A 153 11.59 11.49 8.67
N VAL A 154 10.67 11.87 7.78
CA VAL A 154 10.26 11.09 6.59
C VAL A 154 10.87 11.70 5.33
N ARG A 155 11.33 10.84 4.41
CA ARG A 155 11.74 11.28 3.06
C ARG A 155 10.54 11.26 2.11
N LEU A 156 10.12 12.43 1.64
CA LEU A 156 9.11 12.54 0.57
C LEU A 156 9.79 12.55 -0.79
N LEU A 157 9.56 11.49 -1.58
CA LEU A 157 10.27 11.24 -2.82
C LEU A 157 9.30 10.86 -3.94
N LYS A 158 9.61 11.24 -5.18
CA LYS A 158 8.96 10.63 -6.35
C LYS A 158 9.39 9.16 -6.49
N TRP A 159 8.66 8.40 -7.30
CA TRP A 159 8.93 6.97 -7.49
C TRP A 159 10.37 6.65 -7.95
N GLY A 160 10.90 7.32 -8.97
CA GLY A 160 12.28 7.10 -9.43
C GLY A 160 13.33 7.31 -8.32
N PRO A 161 13.33 8.48 -7.64
CA PRO A 161 14.19 8.72 -6.47
C PRO A 161 13.97 7.74 -5.30
N THR A 162 12.75 7.23 -5.12
CA THR A 162 12.46 6.18 -4.13
C THR A 162 13.24 4.91 -4.44
N LEU A 163 13.22 4.46 -5.70
CA LEU A 163 14.01 3.30 -6.13
C LEU A 163 15.51 3.54 -5.99
N ALA A 164 16.00 4.74 -6.33
CA ALA A 164 17.41 5.09 -6.17
C ALA A 164 17.89 4.97 -4.71
N THR A 165 17.05 5.41 -3.77
CA THR A 165 17.30 5.38 -2.31
C THR A 165 17.45 3.96 -1.76
N LEU A 166 16.96 2.93 -2.46
CA LEU A 166 17.12 1.54 -2.04
C LEU A 166 18.59 1.06 -2.06
N ASN A 167 19.49 1.87 -2.65
CA ASN A 167 20.94 1.62 -2.65
C ASN A 167 21.69 2.15 -1.44
N GLU A 168 21.05 3.00 -0.64
CA GLU A 168 21.57 3.61 0.58
C GLU A 168 21.29 2.72 1.79
#